data_AF-A0A958M689-F1
#
_entry.id   AF-A0A958M689-F1
#
_cell.length_a   1.000
_cell.length_b   1.000
_cell.length_c   1.000
_cell.angle_alpha   90.00
_cell.angle_beta   90.00
_cell.angle_gamma   90.00
#
_symmetry.space_group_name_H-M   'P 1'
#
loop_
_entity.id
_entity.type
_entity.pdbx_description
1 polymer ?
#
loop_
_entity_poly.entity_id
_entity_poly.type
_entity_poly.pdbx_seq_one_letter_code
_entity_poly.pdbx_strand_id
1 'polypeptide(L)'
;LRQNLISKIHEHDNTNVFKQFKDLEGEIYSAEVHHIRHNAVILLDDEGNEVVLPKSEQIKSDYFRKGETVRGIIKQVELKGNKPTIIMSRTAPEFLVKLFEQEIPEVFDGLITIERVARIPGEKAKIAVDSYDDRIDPVGACVGMKGSRIHGIVRELGNENIDVINFTKNDKIFIARALSPAKVVSMEIKEAAEGEKPRVDVFLKPEEV
;
A
#
# COMPACT_ATOMS: atom_id res chain seq x y z
N LEU A 1 25.81 37.38 -15.31
CA LEU A 1 26.23 36.07 -15.87
C LEU A 1 26.27 34.95 -14.82
N ARG A 2 26.99 35.10 -13.71
CA ARG A 2 27.06 34.08 -12.64
C ARG A 2 25.69 33.69 -12.06
N GLN A 3 24.80 34.67 -11.84
CA GLN A 3 23.46 34.45 -11.30
C GLN A 3 22.55 33.64 -12.25
N ASN A 4 22.61 33.90 -13.55
CA ASN A 4 21.83 33.15 -14.56
C ASN A 4 22.35 31.72 -14.79
N LEU A 5 23.66 31.50 -14.65
CA LEU A 5 24.26 30.16 -14.75
C LEU A 5 23.85 29.28 -13.57
N ILE A 6 23.86 29.83 -12.35
CA ILE A 6 23.43 29.11 -11.14
C ILE A 6 21.95 28.73 -11.22
N SER A 7 21.08 29.64 -11.68
CA SER A 7 19.66 29.32 -11.89
C SER A 7 19.46 28.20 -12.92
N LYS A 8 20.18 28.22 -14.05
CA LYS A 8 20.10 27.15 -15.05
C LYS A 8 20.61 25.80 -14.55
N ILE A 9 21.64 25.80 -13.70
CA ILE A 9 22.15 24.58 -13.07
C ILE A 9 21.07 24.00 -12.14
N HIS A 10 20.48 24.82 -11.27
CA HIS A 10 19.40 24.37 -10.38
C HIS A 10 18.16 23.88 -11.13
N GLU A 11 17.78 24.52 -12.24
CA GLU A 11 16.69 24.04 -13.09
C GLU A 11 16.98 22.66 -13.68
N HIS A 12 18.22 22.43 -14.11
CA HIS A 12 18.66 21.15 -14.64
C HIS A 12 18.65 20.07 -13.56
N ASP A 13 19.23 20.35 -12.38
CA ASP A 13 19.26 19.43 -11.25
C ASP A 13 17.85 19.05 -10.79
N ASN A 14 16.96 20.04 -10.66
CA ASN A 14 15.56 19.82 -10.30
C ASN A 14 14.82 18.95 -11.33
N THR A 15 15.14 19.11 -12.62
CA THR A 15 14.56 18.28 -13.69
C THR A 15 15.03 16.84 -13.60
N ASN A 16 16.30 16.62 -13.22
CA ASN A 16 16.86 15.29 -13.06
C ASN A 16 16.24 14.58 -11.85
N VAL A 17 16.16 15.26 -10.70
CA VAL A 17 15.48 14.74 -9.50
C VAL A 17 14.01 14.42 -9.80
N PHE A 18 13.30 15.30 -10.50
CA PHE A 18 11.92 15.03 -10.90
C PHE A 18 11.81 13.73 -11.71
N LYS A 19 12.63 13.55 -12.75
CA LYS A 19 12.59 12.35 -13.58
C LYS A 19 12.92 11.08 -12.77
N GLN A 20 13.98 11.12 -11.98
CA GLN A 20 14.39 10.02 -11.12
C GLN A 20 13.25 9.56 -10.21
N PHE A 21 12.63 10.48 -9.48
CA PHE A 21 11.53 10.12 -8.57
C PHE A 21 10.23 9.81 -9.30
N LYS A 22 10.02 10.35 -10.51
CA LYS A 22 8.84 10.04 -11.32
C LYS A 22 8.82 8.56 -11.72
N ASP A 23 9.98 7.99 -12.00
CA ASP A 23 10.13 6.56 -12.31
C ASP A 23 9.96 5.67 -11.06
N LEU A 24 10.04 6.24 -9.86
CA LEU A 24 9.84 5.55 -8.58
C LEU A 24 8.40 5.66 -8.04
N GLU A 25 7.46 6.30 -8.77
CA GLU A 25 6.06 6.36 -8.35
C GLU A 25 5.47 4.94 -8.22
N GLY A 26 4.89 4.64 -7.06
CA GLY A 26 4.37 3.32 -6.70
C GLY A 26 5.39 2.38 -6.06
N GLU A 27 6.68 2.73 -6.04
CA GLU A 27 7.73 1.92 -5.42
C GLU A 27 7.97 2.31 -3.96
N ILE A 28 8.43 1.33 -3.16
CA ILE A 28 8.85 1.57 -1.78
C ILE A 28 10.12 2.40 -1.76
N TYR A 29 10.10 3.47 -0.97
CA TYR A 29 11.23 4.33 -0.69
C TYR A 29 11.43 4.47 0.82
N SER A 30 12.67 4.63 1.23
CA SER A 30 13.05 4.78 2.64
C SER A 30 13.82 6.09 2.82
N ALA A 31 13.47 6.84 3.87
CA ALA A 31 14.12 8.11 4.18
C ALA A 31 14.08 8.39 5.69
N GLU A 32 15.02 9.17 6.20
CA GLU A 32 15.15 9.50 7.62
C GLU A 32 14.29 10.71 8.00
N VAL A 33 13.62 10.66 9.15
CA VAL A 33 12.86 11.79 9.69
C VAL A 33 13.80 12.94 10.07
N HIS A 34 13.73 14.01 9.29
CA HIS A 34 14.50 15.23 9.54
C HIS A 34 13.72 16.25 10.36
N HIS A 35 12.47 16.56 9.96
CA HIS A 35 11.59 17.49 10.67
C HIS A 35 10.16 16.97 10.81
N ILE A 36 9.58 17.14 11.98
CA ILE A 36 8.16 16.85 12.24
C ILE A 36 7.42 18.18 12.35
N ARG A 37 6.49 18.44 11.43
CA ARG A 37 5.62 19.63 11.44
C ARG A 37 4.18 19.19 11.73
N HIS A 38 3.30 20.15 12.02
CA HIS A 38 1.90 19.86 12.34
C HIS A 38 1.16 19.12 11.20
N ASN A 39 1.40 19.53 9.95
CA ASN A 39 0.66 19.01 8.78
C ASN A 39 1.43 17.98 7.94
N ALA A 40 2.72 17.76 8.22
CA ALA A 40 3.56 16.85 7.45
C ALA A 40 4.84 16.49 8.21
N VAL A 41 5.39 15.32 7.89
CA VAL A 41 6.75 14.95 8.27
C VAL A 41 7.64 15.16 7.04
N ILE A 42 8.81 15.76 7.26
CA ILE A 42 9.84 15.96 6.24
C ILE A 42 10.91 14.91 6.47
N LEU A 43 11.12 14.09 5.45
CA LEU A 43 12.13 13.06 5.40
C LEU A 43 13.29 13.51 4.51
N LEU A 44 14.50 13.03 4.80
CA LEU A 44 15.68 13.19 3.96
C LEU A 44 16.22 11.80 3.60
N ASP A 45 16.55 11.60 2.34
CA ASP A 45 17.30 10.42 1.92
C ASP A 45 18.82 10.64 2.04
N ASP A 46 19.59 9.60 1.69
CA ASP A 46 21.05 9.59 1.75
C ASP A 46 21.71 10.57 0.77
N GLU A 47 21.01 10.96 -0.30
CA GLU A 47 21.46 11.92 -1.30
C GLU A 47 21.10 13.38 -0.93
N GLY A 48 20.32 13.58 0.14
CA GLY A 48 19.87 14.87 0.62
C GLY A 48 18.59 15.39 -0.06
N ASN A 49 17.85 14.55 -0.78
CA ASN A 49 16.56 14.91 -1.33
C ASN A 49 15.48 14.95 -0.24
N GLU A 50 14.65 15.99 -0.26
CA GLU A 50 13.52 16.14 0.68
C GLU A 50 12.30 15.37 0.18
N VAL A 51 11.81 14.43 0.99
CA VAL A 51 10.56 13.71 0.76
C VAL A 51 9.52 14.14 1.80
N VAL A 52 8.32 14.48 1.34
CA VAL A 52 7.24 14.95 2.21
C VAL A 52 6.27 13.81 2.46
N LEU A 53 5.96 13.56 3.74
CA LEU A 53 4.91 12.63 4.18
C LEU A 53 3.77 13.45 4.83
N PRO A 54 2.74 13.84 4.04
CA PRO A 54 1.61 14.63 4.55
C PRO A 54 0.82 13.90 5.62
N LYS A 55 0.15 14.64 6.51
CA LYS A 55 -0.66 14.02 7.59
C LYS A 55 -1.78 13.12 7.08
N SER A 56 -2.36 13.43 5.91
CA SER A 56 -3.39 12.62 5.24
C SER A 56 -2.86 11.29 4.68
N GLU A 57 -1.55 11.20 4.46
CA GLU A 57 -0.88 10.03 3.89
C GLU A 57 -0.12 9.22 4.95
N GLN A 58 -0.27 9.59 6.23
CA GLN A 58 0.26 8.84 7.38
C GLN A 58 -0.79 7.87 7.89
N ILE A 59 -0.34 6.70 8.37
CA ILE A 59 -1.23 5.81 9.10
C ILE A 59 -1.53 6.47 10.45
N LYS A 60 -2.78 6.40 10.91
CA LYS A 60 -3.22 7.09 12.13
C LYS A 60 -2.43 6.66 13.38
N SER A 61 -1.98 5.41 13.42
CA SER A 61 -1.16 4.83 14.48
C SER A 61 0.34 5.15 14.35
N ASP A 62 0.79 5.75 13.25
CA ASP A 62 2.20 6.11 13.08
C ASP A 62 2.64 7.15 14.12
N TYR A 63 3.81 6.91 14.71
CA TYR A 63 4.48 7.82 15.60
C TYR A 63 5.94 7.96 15.17
N PHE A 64 6.31 9.15 14.69
CA PHE A 64 7.63 9.41 14.12
C PHE A 64 8.55 10.10 15.13
N ARG A 65 9.82 9.70 15.16
CA ARG A 65 10.89 10.39 15.89
C ARG A 65 11.95 10.91 14.94
N LYS A 66 12.57 12.05 15.27
CA LYS A 66 13.71 12.56 14.51
C LYS A 66 14.85 11.52 14.53
N GLY A 67 15.46 11.26 13.37
CA GLY A 67 16.50 10.24 13.22
C GLY A 67 16.00 8.84 12.90
N GLU A 68 14.68 8.63 12.87
CA GLU A 68 14.10 7.33 12.54
C GLU A 68 13.94 7.18 11.02
N THR A 69 14.24 5.99 10.49
CA THR A 69 13.97 5.67 9.08
C THR A 69 12.51 5.30 8.91
N VAL A 70 11.86 5.92 7.92
CA VAL A 70 10.48 5.67 7.56
C VAL A 70 10.43 5.10 6.16
N ARG A 71 9.65 4.03 5.99
CA ARG A 71 9.35 3.45 4.67
C ARG A 71 7.95 3.84 4.24
N GLY A 72 7.75 3.98 2.94
CA GLY A 72 6.46 4.23 2.33
C GLY A 72 6.60 4.14 0.82
N ILE A 73 5.52 4.37 0.09
CA ILE A 73 5.56 4.44 -1.37
C ILE A 73 5.69 5.90 -1.82
N ILE A 74 6.40 6.13 -2.91
CA ILE A 74 6.31 7.43 -3.60
C ILE A 74 4.93 7.47 -4.27
N LYS A 75 4.00 8.22 -3.68
CA LYS A 75 2.63 8.32 -4.21
C LYS A 75 2.57 9.22 -5.43
N GLN A 76 3.29 10.34 -5.38
CA GLN A 76 3.23 11.34 -6.43
C GLN A 76 4.47 12.23 -6.39
N VAL A 77 4.93 12.63 -7.57
CA VAL A 77 5.98 13.63 -7.76
C VAL A 77 5.41 14.78 -8.58
N GLU A 78 5.43 15.98 -8.01
CA GLU A 78 4.89 17.19 -8.63
C GLU A 78 5.98 18.26 -8.80
N LEU A 79 5.87 19.10 -9.82
CA LEU A 79 6.66 20.33 -9.93
C LEU A 79 5.87 21.50 -9.36
N LYS A 80 6.34 22.06 -8.24
CA LYS A 80 5.84 23.35 -7.73
C LYS A 80 6.75 24.46 -8.25
N GLY A 81 6.33 25.08 -9.36
CA GLY A 81 7.20 25.93 -10.15
C GLY A 81 8.33 25.09 -10.75
N ASN A 82 9.57 25.40 -10.39
CA ASN A 82 10.74 24.64 -10.85
C ASN A 82 11.31 23.67 -9.79
N LYS A 83 10.70 23.52 -8.61
CA LYS A 83 11.18 22.59 -7.56
C LYS A 83 10.32 21.31 -7.53
N PRO A 84 10.91 20.11 -7.65
CA PRO A 84 10.20 18.86 -7.45
C PRO A 84 9.75 18.73 -5.99
N THR A 85 8.53 18.27 -5.80
CA THR A 85 7.95 17.91 -4.51
C THR A 85 7.61 16.43 -4.57
N ILE A 86 8.32 15.64 -3.76
CA ILE A 86 8.15 14.19 -3.69
C ILE A 86 7.20 13.90 -2.53
N ILE A 87 6.06 13.29 -2.82
CA ILE A 87 5.03 12.97 -1.84
C ILE A 87 5.07 11.46 -1.57
N MET A 88 5.39 11.09 -0.34
CA MET A 88 5.31 9.72 0.15
C MET A 88 3.95 9.44 0.78
N SER A 89 3.51 8.18 0.69
CA SER A 89 2.35 7.68 1.41
C SER A 89 2.63 6.37 2.13
N ARG A 90 1.98 6.19 3.28
CA ARG A 90 1.89 4.92 4.01
C ARG A 90 0.45 4.39 4.04
N THR A 91 -0.51 5.16 3.54
CA THR A 91 -1.94 4.79 3.53
C THR A 91 -2.37 4.14 2.22
N ALA A 92 -1.64 4.32 1.11
CA ALA A 92 -2.10 3.77 -0.15
C ALA A 92 -2.02 2.22 -0.18
N PRO A 93 -2.96 1.52 -0.85
CA PRO A 93 -2.98 0.06 -0.92
C PRO A 93 -1.74 -0.55 -1.56
N GLU A 94 -1.10 0.15 -2.49
CA GLU A 94 0.12 -0.26 -3.18
C GLU A 94 1.27 -0.50 -2.20
N PHE A 95 1.28 0.20 -1.05
CA PHE A 95 2.30 -0.03 -0.03
C PHE A 95 2.21 -1.44 0.54
N LEU A 96 0.99 -1.92 0.81
CA LEU A 96 0.77 -3.29 1.28
C LEU A 96 1.22 -4.31 0.22
N VAL A 97 0.90 -4.08 -1.06
CA VAL A 97 1.30 -4.97 -2.17
C VAL A 97 2.82 -5.07 -2.25
N LYS A 98 3.52 -3.94 -2.26
CA LYS A 98 4.98 -3.89 -2.33
C LYS A 98 5.65 -4.52 -1.11
N LEU A 99 5.05 -4.41 0.07
CA LEU A 99 5.54 -5.11 1.27
C LEU A 99 5.40 -6.63 1.14
N PHE A 100 4.31 -7.12 0.54
CA PHE A 100 4.15 -8.54 0.23
C PHE A 100 5.19 -9.01 -0.78
N GLU A 101 5.44 -8.24 -1.84
CA GLU A 101 6.49 -8.52 -2.83
C GLU A 101 7.88 -8.62 -2.19
N GLN A 102 8.20 -7.75 -1.23
CA GLN A 102 9.51 -7.79 -0.54
C GLN A 102 9.66 -8.94 0.46
N GLU A 103 8.58 -9.31 1.18
CA GLU A 103 8.63 -10.28 2.26
C GLU A 103 8.43 -11.74 1.78
N ILE A 104 7.69 -11.94 0.68
CA ILE A 104 7.25 -13.26 0.22
C ILE A 104 7.84 -13.55 -1.17
N PRO A 105 8.88 -14.41 -1.27
CA PRO A 105 9.55 -14.73 -2.53
C PRO A 105 8.61 -15.24 -3.62
N GLU A 106 7.58 -16.01 -3.26
CA GLU A 106 6.62 -16.56 -4.21
C GLU A 106 5.77 -15.46 -4.89
N VAL A 107 5.56 -14.32 -4.23
CA VAL A 107 4.90 -13.15 -4.82
C VAL A 107 5.87 -12.40 -5.73
N PHE A 108 7.12 -12.24 -5.30
CA PHE A 108 8.18 -11.61 -6.10
C PHE A 108 8.46 -12.36 -7.41
N ASP A 109 8.53 -13.69 -7.35
CA ASP A 109 8.77 -14.56 -8.52
C ASP A 109 7.55 -14.69 -9.43
N GLY A 110 6.40 -14.12 -9.04
CA GLY A 110 5.15 -14.15 -9.80
C GLY A 110 4.42 -15.51 -9.77
N LEU A 111 4.77 -16.41 -8.85
CA LEU A 111 4.07 -17.68 -8.64
C LEU A 111 2.71 -17.47 -7.94
N ILE A 112 2.64 -16.43 -7.10
CA ILE A 112 1.43 -15.97 -6.42
C ILE A 112 1.13 -14.56 -6.91
N THR A 113 -0.11 -14.31 -7.32
CA THR A 113 -0.59 -12.97 -7.70
C THR A 113 -1.50 -12.39 -6.62
N ILE A 114 -1.36 -11.09 -6.37
CA ILE A 114 -2.31 -10.34 -5.56
C ILE A 114 -3.36 -9.75 -6.49
N GLU A 115 -4.56 -10.34 -6.46
CA GLU A 115 -5.65 -10.01 -7.39
C GLU A 115 -6.42 -8.77 -6.93
N ARG A 116 -6.64 -8.62 -5.63
CA ARG A 116 -7.38 -7.49 -5.06
C ARG A 116 -6.88 -7.11 -3.67
N VAL A 117 -6.95 -5.82 -3.38
CA VAL A 117 -6.64 -5.25 -2.06
C VAL A 117 -7.76 -4.32 -1.63
N ALA A 118 -8.25 -4.51 -0.41
CA ALA A 118 -9.15 -3.57 0.26
C ALA A 118 -8.56 -3.24 1.63
N ARG A 119 -8.34 -1.95 1.91
CA ARG A 119 -7.55 -1.50 3.05
C ARG A 119 -8.20 -0.32 3.76
N ILE A 120 -8.25 -0.40 5.08
CA ILE A 120 -8.53 0.68 6.02
C ILE A 120 -7.23 0.89 6.81
N PRO A 121 -6.39 1.87 6.41
CA PRO A 121 -5.01 1.98 6.90
C PRO A 121 -4.92 2.09 8.42
N GLY A 122 -4.12 1.20 9.03
CA GLY A 122 -3.89 1.16 10.48
C GLY A 122 -5.00 0.45 11.27
N GLU A 123 -6.02 -0.08 10.61
CA GLU A 123 -7.10 -0.84 11.25
C GLU A 123 -7.19 -2.25 10.68
N LYS A 124 -7.55 -2.37 9.39
CA LYS A 124 -7.82 -3.67 8.76
C LYS A 124 -7.56 -3.65 7.26
N ALA A 125 -6.98 -4.74 6.74
CA ALA A 125 -6.91 -5.01 5.32
C ALA A 125 -7.39 -6.42 4.99
N LYS A 126 -7.87 -6.56 3.76
CA LYS A 126 -8.14 -7.84 3.10
C LYS A 126 -7.39 -7.89 1.79
N ILE A 127 -6.64 -8.98 1.59
CA ILE A 127 -5.87 -9.23 0.38
C ILE A 127 -6.34 -10.54 -0.23
N ALA A 128 -6.64 -10.51 -1.53
CA ALA A 128 -7.02 -11.69 -2.29
C ALA A 128 -5.84 -12.17 -3.13
N VAL A 129 -5.42 -13.41 -2.92
CA VAL A 129 -4.28 -14.01 -3.60
C VAL A 129 -4.69 -15.22 -4.42
N ASP A 130 -4.08 -15.40 -5.58
CA ASP A 130 -4.19 -16.58 -6.42
C ASP A 130 -2.81 -17.18 -6.68
N SER A 131 -2.74 -18.45 -7.08
CA SER A 131 -1.49 -19.05 -7.54
C SER A 131 -1.68 -19.68 -8.90
N TYR A 132 -0.66 -19.57 -9.75
CA TYR A 132 -0.63 -20.24 -11.05
C TYR A 132 -0.21 -21.72 -10.94
N ASP A 133 0.33 -22.17 -9.79
CA ASP A 133 0.70 -23.56 -9.54
C ASP A 133 -0.23 -24.17 -8.49
N ASP A 134 -1.04 -25.16 -8.90
CA ASP A 134 -2.00 -25.86 -8.04
C ASP A 134 -1.34 -26.57 -6.84
N ARG A 135 -0.01 -26.75 -6.86
CA ARG A 135 0.75 -27.37 -5.76
C ARG A 135 1.10 -26.37 -4.65
N ILE A 136 0.97 -25.07 -4.92
CA ILE A 136 1.28 -24.00 -3.98
C ILE A 136 -0.02 -23.53 -3.35
N ASP A 137 -0.10 -23.55 -2.02
CA ASP A 137 -1.18 -22.87 -1.29
C ASP A 137 -0.81 -21.39 -1.12
N PRO A 138 -1.48 -20.45 -1.83
CA PRO A 138 -1.10 -19.05 -1.80
C PRO A 138 -1.31 -18.42 -0.42
N VAL A 139 -2.35 -18.83 0.32
CA VAL A 139 -2.60 -18.30 1.66
C VAL A 139 -1.55 -18.80 2.64
N GLY A 140 -1.27 -20.10 2.64
CA GLY A 140 -0.23 -20.70 3.47
C GLY A 140 1.16 -20.10 3.21
N ALA A 141 1.50 -19.86 1.94
CA ALA A 141 2.76 -19.21 1.56
C ALA A 141 2.84 -17.77 2.05
N CYS A 142 1.80 -16.96 1.87
CA CYS A 142 1.80 -15.57 2.34
C CYS A 142 1.82 -15.43 3.87
N VAL A 143 1.13 -16.32 4.60
CA VAL A 143 1.05 -16.27 6.06
C VAL A 143 2.32 -16.86 6.70
N GLY A 144 2.82 -17.98 6.17
CA GLY A 144 3.92 -18.74 6.76
C GLY A 144 3.56 -19.45 8.07
N MET A 145 4.53 -20.15 8.67
CA MET A 145 4.30 -20.89 9.91
C MET A 145 3.87 -19.94 11.04
N LYS A 146 2.65 -20.12 11.57
CA LYS A 146 2.06 -19.27 12.62
C LYS A 146 2.10 -17.77 12.30
N GLY A 147 1.97 -17.39 11.03
CA GLY A 147 1.99 -15.98 10.63
C GLY A 147 3.38 -15.35 10.57
N SER A 148 4.45 -16.15 10.54
CA SER A 148 5.83 -15.64 10.62
C SER A 148 6.16 -14.59 9.56
N ARG A 149 5.65 -14.74 8.33
CA ARG A 149 5.91 -13.80 7.22
C ARG A 149 5.03 -12.56 7.33
N ILE A 150 3.72 -12.77 7.49
CA ILE A 150 2.75 -11.66 7.54
C ILE A 150 2.96 -10.73 8.75
N HIS A 151 3.44 -11.25 9.89
CA HIS A 151 3.67 -10.41 11.08
C HIS A 151 4.71 -9.30 10.88
N GLY A 152 5.68 -9.47 9.96
CA GLY A 152 6.60 -8.40 9.60
C GLY A 152 5.87 -7.21 8.99
N ILE A 153 5.00 -7.50 8.03
CA ILE A 153 4.17 -6.53 7.32
C ILE A 153 3.15 -5.87 8.26
N VAL A 154 2.48 -6.65 9.10
CA VAL A 154 1.54 -6.14 10.13
C VAL A 154 2.22 -5.10 11.02
N ARG A 155 3.45 -5.37 11.48
CA ARG A 155 4.20 -4.41 12.31
C ARG A 155 4.59 -3.16 11.54
N GLU A 156 5.03 -3.29 10.30
CA GLU A 156 5.35 -2.15 9.44
C GLU A 156 4.15 -1.22 9.24
N LEU A 157 2.94 -1.78 9.13
CA LEU A 157 1.70 -1.03 8.94
C LEU A 157 1.02 -0.60 10.25
N GLY A 158 1.75 -0.61 11.37
CA GLY A 158 1.25 -0.10 12.65
C GLY A 158 0.23 -1.02 13.32
N ASN A 159 0.45 -2.34 13.25
CA ASN A 159 -0.43 -3.40 13.75
C ASN A 159 -1.80 -3.45 13.07
N GLU A 160 -1.84 -3.13 11.77
CA GLU A 160 -3.01 -3.33 10.92
C GLU A 160 -3.38 -4.82 10.84
N ASN A 161 -4.65 -5.17 11.03
CA ASN A 161 -5.10 -6.56 10.96
C ASN A 161 -5.27 -6.98 9.49
N ILE A 162 -4.41 -7.87 8.99
CA ILE A 162 -4.39 -8.28 7.59
C ILE A 162 -4.97 -9.69 7.44
N ASP A 163 -6.09 -9.79 6.73
CA ASP A 163 -6.71 -11.05 6.36
C ASP A 163 -6.31 -11.42 4.91
N VAL A 164 -5.69 -12.59 4.73
CA VAL A 164 -5.35 -13.13 3.40
C VAL A 164 -6.38 -14.19 3.00
N ILE A 165 -6.96 -14.06 1.80
CA ILE A 165 -7.99 -14.97 1.29
C ILE A 165 -7.64 -15.48 -0.11
N ASN A 166 -8.06 -16.70 -0.43
CA ASN A 166 -7.93 -17.21 -1.80
C ASN A 166 -8.90 -16.48 -2.73
N PHE A 167 -8.35 -15.89 -3.78
CA PHE A 167 -9.12 -15.41 -4.91
C PHE A 167 -9.84 -16.56 -5.61
N THR A 168 -10.93 -16.23 -6.30
CA THR A 168 -11.59 -17.14 -7.24
C THR A 168 -12.47 -16.31 -8.16
N LYS A 169 -12.61 -16.76 -9.42
CA LYS A 169 -13.50 -16.14 -10.40
C LYS A 169 -14.98 -16.39 -10.13
N ASN A 170 -15.30 -17.30 -9.21
CA ASN A 170 -16.68 -17.52 -8.79
C ASN A 170 -17.08 -16.47 -7.74
N ASP A 171 -17.85 -15.47 -8.16
CA ASP A 171 -18.25 -14.33 -7.32
C ASP A 171 -18.89 -14.77 -6.00
N LYS A 172 -19.76 -15.79 -6.01
CA LYS A 172 -20.42 -16.25 -4.78
C LYS A 172 -19.41 -16.77 -3.74
N ILE A 173 -18.45 -17.57 -4.20
CA ILE A 173 -17.41 -18.11 -3.34
C ILE A 173 -16.47 -16.99 -2.89
N PHE A 174 -16.11 -16.07 -3.79
CA PHE A 174 -15.22 -14.97 -3.46
C PHE A 174 -15.84 -14.01 -2.44
N ILE A 175 -17.11 -13.64 -2.59
CA ILE A 175 -17.85 -12.80 -1.65
C ILE A 175 -17.94 -13.47 -0.27
N ALA A 176 -18.24 -14.77 -0.22
CA ALA A 176 -18.27 -15.51 1.04
C ALA A 176 -16.89 -15.49 1.74
N ARG A 177 -15.79 -15.67 0.99
CA ARG A 177 -14.42 -15.57 1.52
C ARG A 177 -14.06 -14.16 1.97
N ALA A 178 -14.49 -13.13 1.23
CA ALA A 178 -14.26 -11.73 1.58
C ALA A 178 -14.93 -11.34 2.90
N LEU A 179 -16.06 -11.97 3.25
CA LEU A 179 -16.76 -11.74 4.51
C LEU A 179 -16.21 -12.57 5.69
N SER A 180 -15.29 -13.51 5.44
CA SER A 180 -14.59 -14.25 6.50
C SER A 180 -14.02 -13.28 7.54
N PRO A 181 -14.20 -13.53 8.86
CA PRO A 181 -14.62 -14.78 9.49
C PRO A 181 -16.13 -15.05 9.51
N ALA A 182 -16.97 -14.10 9.09
CA ALA A 182 -18.42 -14.23 9.19
C ALA A 182 -18.96 -15.31 8.24
N LYS A 183 -19.85 -16.18 8.74
CA LYS A 183 -20.45 -17.27 7.95
C LYS A 183 -21.71 -16.85 7.22
N VAL A 184 -21.60 -16.77 5.89
CA VAL A 184 -22.73 -16.49 5.00
C VAL A 184 -23.72 -17.65 4.95
N VAL A 185 -25.00 -17.37 5.19
CA VAL A 185 -26.11 -18.32 5.06
C VAL A 185 -26.60 -18.38 3.60
N SER A 186 -26.85 -17.21 3.03
CA SER A 186 -27.25 -17.06 1.62
C SER A 186 -26.85 -15.69 1.10
N MET A 187 -26.80 -15.55 -0.22
CA MET A 187 -26.53 -14.27 -0.87
C MET A 187 -27.32 -14.13 -2.17
N GLU A 188 -27.74 -12.92 -2.46
CA GLU A 188 -28.42 -12.52 -3.67
C GLU A 188 -27.58 -11.45 -4.38
N ILE A 189 -27.04 -11.82 -5.54
CA ILE A 189 -26.26 -10.90 -6.38
C ILE A 189 -27.25 -10.19 -7.30
N LYS A 190 -27.34 -8.86 -7.16
CA LYS A 190 -28.19 -8.01 -8.00
C LYS A 190 -27.34 -7.44 -9.13
N GLU A 191 -27.76 -7.72 -10.36
CA GLU A 191 -27.15 -7.11 -11.54
C GLU A 191 -27.35 -5.59 -11.48
N ALA A 192 -26.34 -4.84 -11.94
CA ALA A 192 -26.41 -3.39 -11.94
C ALA A 192 -27.47 -2.92 -12.94
N ALA A 193 -28.51 -2.27 -12.46
CA ALA A 193 -29.41 -1.49 -13.31
C ALA A 193 -28.68 -0.26 -13.86
N GLU A 194 -29.16 0.28 -14.98
CA GLU A 194 -28.54 1.43 -15.65
C GLU A 194 -28.44 2.63 -14.68
N GLY A 195 -27.23 3.03 -14.31
CA GLY A 195 -26.94 4.12 -13.37
C GLY A 195 -26.77 3.70 -11.90
N GLU A 196 -26.95 2.43 -11.55
CA GLU A 196 -26.73 1.91 -10.19
C GLU A 196 -25.40 1.17 -10.04
N LYS A 197 -24.85 1.18 -8.82
CA LYS A 197 -23.70 0.34 -8.48
C LYS A 197 -24.15 -1.11 -8.30
N PRO A 198 -23.36 -2.10 -8.74
CA PRO A 198 -23.65 -3.51 -8.46
C PRO A 198 -23.74 -3.73 -6.96
N ARG A 199 -24.72 -4.53 -6.53
CA ARG A 199 -25.03 -4.76 -5.13
C ARG A 199 -25.19 -6.25 -4.86
N VAL A 200 -24.77 -6.67 -3.66
CA VAL A 200 -24.98 -8.03 -3.19
C VAL A 200 -25.62 -7.95 -1.81
N ASP A 201 -26.79 -8.56 -1.66
CA ASP A 201 -27.44 -8.70 -0.37
C ASP A 201 -27.01 -10.03 0.25
N VAL A 202 -26.46 -9.98 1.46
CA VAL A 202 -25.90 -11.15 2.14
C VAL A 202 -26.65 -11.38 3.45
N PHE A 203 -27.12 -12.61 3.65
CA PHE A 203 -27.80 -13.03 4.85
C PHE A 203 -26.83 -13.75 5.76
N LEU A 204 -26.64 -13.20 6.95
CA LEU A 204 -25.83 -13.72 8.03
C LEU A 204 -26.74 -14.08 9.20
N LYS A 205 -26.30 -15.00 10.06
CA LYS A 205 -26.99 -15.19 11.33
C LYS A 205 -26.71 -14.00 12.25
N PRO A 206 -27.62 -13.65 13.18
CA PRO A 206 -27.42 -12.51 14.08
C PRO A 206 -26.09 -12.54 14.86
N GLU A 207 -25.58 -13.73 15.17
CA GLU A 207 -24.29 -13.91 15.86
C GLU A 207 -23.04 -13.66 15.00
N GLU A 208 -23.18 -13.52 13.68
CA GLU A 208 -22.09 -13.33 12.71
C GLU A 208 -21.99 -11.87 12.21
N VAL A 209 -22.83 -10.97 12.73
CA VAL A 209 -22.91 -9.54 12.36
C VAL A 209 -22.15 -8.66 13.34
#